data_AF-A0A1I6IP10-F1
#
_entry.id   AF-A0A1I6IP10-F1
#
_cell.length_a   1.000
_cell.length_b   1.000
_cell.length_c   1.000
_cell.angle_alpha   90.00
_cell.angle_beta   90.00
_cell.angle_gamma   90.00
#
_symmetry.space_group_name_H-M   'P 1'
#
loop_
_entity.id
_entity.type
_entity.pdbx_description
1 polymer ?
#
loop_
_entity_poly.entity_id
_entity_poly.type
_entity_poly.pdbx_seq_one_letter_code
_entity_poly.pdbx_strand_id
1 'polypeptide(L)'
;MPVTKSAEAARKRARAEARRAVREAKRAAKHARKVGESLTRAGAERFAALTADAQADVRLARELRKSRPHESVRLAHRATRRLVGASTRAAASGDAADRKHADAAAKLNQLAIALEAKQRRAAAKKIDHWADSAAKAWQKNADARAAKSTAE
;
A
#
# COMPACT_ATOMS: atom_id res chain seq x y z
N MET A 1 12.78 -18.21 53.65
CA MET A 1 12.32 -19.50 53.09
C MET A 1 13.01 -19.75 51.74
N PRO A 2 13.90 -20.75 51.63
CA PRO A 2 14.56 -21.08 50.36
C PRO A 2 13.53 -21.60 49.34
N VAL A 3 13.57 -21.08 48.11
CA VAL A 3 12.71 -21.52 47.01
C VAL A 3 13.10 -22.95 46.65
N THR A 4 12.16 -23.89 46.69
CA THR A 4 12.43 -25.30 46.38
C THR A 4 12.83 -25.46 44.91
N LYS A 5 13.71 -26.43 44.60
CA LYS A 5 14.17 -26.73 43.22
C LYS A 5 13.00 -26.94 42.23
N SER A 6 11.85 -27.43 42.71
CA SER A 6 10.63 -27.61 41.91
C SER A 6 9.96 -26.29 41.53
N ALA A 7 9.91 -25.31 42.44
CA ALA A 7 9.34 -23.99 42.18
C ALA A 7 10.17 -23.17 41.19
N GLU A 8 11.50 -23.32 41.23
CA GLU A 8 12.39 -22.69 40.25
C GLU A 8 12.22 -23.27 38.84
N ALA A 9 12.12 -24.60 38.73
CA ALA A 9 11.85 -25.28 37.47
C ALA A 9 10.51 -24.85 36.85
N ALA A 10 9.45 -24.73 37.67
CA ALA A 10 8.14 -24.25 37.23
C ALA A 10 8.21 -22.81 36.69
N ARG A 11 8.91 -21.89 37.38
CA ARG A 11 9.13 -20.51 36.92
C ARG A 11 9.88 -20.46 35.58
N LYS A 12 10.90 -21.29 35.40
CA LYS A 12 11.66 -21.39 34.14
C LYS A 12 10.76 -21.85 32.98
N ARG A 13 9.92 -22.87 33.22
CA ARG A 13 8.94 -23.37 32.24
C ARG A 13 7.92 -22.29 31.85
N ALA A 14 7.31 -21.61 32.83
CA ALA A 14 6.35 -20.54 32.57
C ALA A 14 6.94 -19.40 31.73
N ARG A 15 8.19 -19.00 32.01
CA ARG A 15 8.89 -17.99 31.21
C ARG A 15 9.20 -18.47 29.79
N ALA A 16 9.55 -19.75 29.62
CA ALA A 16 9.80 -20.32 28.30
C ALA A 16 8.52 -20.37 27.46
N GLU A 17 7.40 -20.75 28.08
CA GLU A 17 6.08 -20.74 27.47
C GLU A 17 5.65 -19.33 27.07
N ALA A 18 5.74 -18.34 27.96
CA ALA A 18 5.46 -16.93 27.64
C ALA A 18 6.29 -16.44 26.45
N ARG A 19 7.58 -16.82 26.36
CA ARG A 19 8.41 -16.49 25.19
C ARG A 19 7.95 -17.16 23.91
N ARG A 20 7.37 -18.38 23.97
CA ARG A 20 6.81 -19.07 22.79
C ARG A 20 5.52 -18.40 22.36
N ALA A 21 4.59 -18.18 23.29
CA ALA A 21 3.32 -17.50 23.04
C ALA A 21 3.51 -16.10 22.42
N VAL A 22 4.41 -15.28 22.98
CA VAL A 22 4.72 -13.95 22.43
C VAL A 22 5.35 -14.03 21.03
N ARG A 23 6.18 -15.04 20.75
CA ARG A 23 6.74 -15.24 19.41
C ARG A 23 5.66 -15.57 18.38
N GLU A 24 4.70 -16.41 18.76
CA GLU A 24 3.56 -16.74 17.93
C GLU A 24 2.66 -15.52 17.67
N ALA A 25 2.33 -14.77 18.72
CA ALA A 25 1.54 -13.53 18.60
C ALA A 25 2.23 -12.50 17.69
N LYS A 26 3.57 -12.40 17.76
CA LYS A 26 4.35 -11.57 16.81
C LYS A 26 4.26 -12.07 15.37
N ARG A 27 4.25 -13.38 15.12
CA ARG A 27 4.08 -13.94 13.78
C ARG A 27 2.70 -13.63 13.23
N ALA A 28 1.64 -13.80 14.05
CA ALA A 28 0.28 -13.42 13.71
C ALA A 28 0.17 -11.91 13.40
N ALA A 29 0.80 -11.06 14.22
CA ALA A 29 0.84 -9.62 13.99
C ALA A 29 1.55 -9.26 12.67
N LYS A 30 2.65 -9.95 12.32
CA LYS A 30 3.34 -9.75 11.04
C LYS A 30 2.46 -10.20 9.87
N HIS A 31 1.76 -11.31 10.00
CA HIS A 31 0.85 -11.79 8.96
C HIS A 31 -0.31 -10.82 8.75
N ALA A 32 -0.95 -10.35 9.83
CA ALA A 32 -2.02 -9.36 9.77
C ALA A 32 -1.59 -8.08 9.04
N ARG A 33 -0.36 -7.59 9.27
CA ARG A 33 0.16 -6.43 8.52
C ARG A 33 0.23 -6.68 7.01
N LYS A 34 0.75 -7.83 6.60
CA LYS A 34 0.80 -8.21 5.17
C LYS A 34 -0.59 -8.30 4.55
N VAL A 35 -1.56 -8.83 5.30
CA VAL A 35 -2.96 -8.87 4.84
C VAL A 35 -3.50 -7.46 4.68
N GLY A 36 -3.32 -6.58 5.68
CA GLY A 36 -3.73 -5.18 5.60
C GLY A 36 -3.13 -4.44 4.41
N GLU A 37 -1.86 -4.69 4.09
CA GLU A 37 -1.16 -4.12 2.93
C GLU A 37 -1.79 -4.51 1.58
N SER A 38 -2.45 -5.67 1.49
CA SER A 38 -3.12 -6.15 0.28
C SER A 38 -4.55 -5.62 0.08
N LEU A 39 -5.15 -5.00 1.10
CA LEU A 39 -6.53 -4.51 1.02
C LEU A 39 -6.60 -3.16 0.28
N THR A 40 -7.80 -2.76 -0.14
CA THR A 40 -8.08 -1.37 -0.53
C THR A 40 -7.75 -0.41 0.60
N ARG A 41 -7.60 0.89 0.31
CA ARG A 41 -7.33 1.90 1.34
C ARG A 41 -8.37 1.87 2.47
N ALA A 42 -9.65 1.88 2.11
CA ALA A 42 -10.76 1.81 3.07
C ALA A 42 -10.79 0.45 3.81
N GLY A 43 -10.50 -0.66 3.13
CA GLY A 43 -10.34 -1.97 3.75
C GLY A 43 -9.21 -1.99 4.79
N ALA A 44 -8.06 -1.42 4.45
CA ALA A 44 -6.89 -1.33 5.33
C ALA A 44 -7.16 -0.47 6.57
N GLU A 45 -7.85 0.66 6.43
CA GLU A 45 -8.24 1.52 7.56
C GLU A 45 -9.18 0.80 8.53
N ARG A 46 -10.22 0.13 8.02
CA ARG A 46 -11.14 -0.68 8.83
C ARG A 46 -10.41 -1.84 9.51
N PHE A 47 -9.52 -2.51 8.78
CA PHE A 47 -8.73 -3.61 9.31
C PHE A 47 -7.74 -3.17 10.40
N ALA A 48 -7.12 -2.00 10.23
CA ALA A 48 -6.22 -1.41 11.21
C ALA A 48 -6.98 -1.08 12.51
N ALA A 49 -8.16 -0.46 12.40
CA ALA A 49 -9.01 -0.18 13.55
C ALA A 49 -9.41 -1.47 14.29
N LEU A 50 -9.84 -2.50 13.56
CA LEU A 50 -10.24 -3.79 14.13
C LEU A 50 -9.10 -4.53 14.84
N THR A 51 -7.86 -4.35 14.38
CA THR A 51 -6.70 -5.07 14.91
C THR A 51 -5.86 -4.26 15.91
N ALA A 52 -6.19 -2.98 16.14
CA ALA A 52 -5.43 -2.06 16.98
C ALA A 52 -5.22 -2.61 18.41
N ASP A 53 -6.30 -3.03 19.07
CA ASP A 53 -6.24 -3.58 20.43
C ASP A 53 -5.42 -4.86 20.49
N ALA A 54 -5.57 -5.75 19.50
CA ALA A 54 -4.81 -6.98 19.44
C ALA A 54 -3.31 -6.70 19.23
N GLN A 55 -2.95 -5.66 18.48
CA GLN A 55 -1.55 -5.21 18.35
C GLN A 55 -1.02 -4.62 19.67
N ALA A 56 -1.85 -3.90 20.43
CA ALA A 56 -1.51 -3.41 21.77
C ALA A 56 -1.29 -4.58 22.75
N ASP A 57 -2.16 -5.60 22.73
CA ASP A 57 -2.01 -6.83 23.51
C ASP A 57 -0.67 -7.53 23.21
N VAL A 58 -0.22 -7.58 21.94
CA VAL A 58 1.11 -8.14 21.60
C VAL A 58 2.26 -7.33 22.23
N ARG A 59 2.16 -5.99 22.24
CA ARG A 59 3.18 -5.13 22.86
C ARG A 59 3.24 -5.36 24.37
N LEU A 60 2.08 -5.32 25.04
CA LEU A 60 1.98 -5.53 26.47
C LEU A 60 2.43 -6.94 26.88
N ALA A 61 2.03 -7.97 26.14
CA ALA A 61 2.47 -9.35 26.39
C ALA A 61 4.00 -9.48 26.34
N ARG A 62 4.69 -8.74 25.45
CA ARG A 62 6.15 -8.74 25.35
C ARG A 62 6.81 -8.14 26.59
N GLU A 63 6.24 -7.08 27.15
CA GLU A 63 6.74 -6.42 28.36
C GLU A 63 6.56 -7.32 29.58
N LEU A 64 5.38 -7.93 29.73
CA LEU A 64 5.03 -8.76 30.88
C LEU A 64 5.68 -10.14 30.90
N ARG A 65 6.26 -10.62 29.79
CA ARG A 65 6.77 -12.02 29.67
C ARG A 65 7.76 -12.45 30.75
N LYS A 66 8.49 -11.51 31.36
CA LYS A 66 9.51 -11.79 32.39
C LYS A 66 8.94 -11.71 33.81
N SER A 67 8.16 -10.66 34.09
CA SER A 67 7.60 -10.34 35.41
C SER A 67 6.32 -11.11 35.69
N ARG A 68 5.47 -11.28 34.68
CA ARG A 68 4.15 -11.93 34.76
C ARG A 68 3.92 -12.90 33.58
N PRO A 69 4.58 -14.07 33.59
CA PRO A 69 4.56 -14.99 32.45
C PRO A 69 3.16 -15.52 32.11
N HIS A 70 2.32 -15.83 33.10
CA HIS A 70 0.96 -16.33 32.85
C HIS A 70 0.04 -15.28 32.21
N GLU A 71 0.13 -14.03 32.66
CA GLU A 71 -0.62 -12.90 32.06
C GLU A 71 -0.15 -12.64 30.63
N SER A 72 1.17 -12.66 30.40
CA SER A 72 1.77 -12.56 29.07
C SER A 72 1.26 -13.64 28.10
N VAL A 73 1.17 -14.91 28.54
CA VAL A 73 0.60 -16.00 27.72
C VAL A 73 -0.85 -15.72 27.37
N ARG A 74 -1.67 -15.33 28.35
CA ARG A 74 -3.10 -15.03 28.12
C ARG A 74 -3.30 -13.92 27.09
N LEU A 75 -2.56 -12.81 27.23
CA LEU A 75 -2.60 -11.70 26.29
C LEU A 75 -2.11 -12.11 24.90
N ALA A 76 -0.99 -12.84 24.82
CA ALA A 76 -0.45 -13.32 23.56
C ALA A 76 -1.45 -14.23 22.82
N HIS A 77 -2.08 -15.19 23.51
CA HIS A 77 -3.06 -16.09 22.88
C HIS A 77 -4.34 -15.35 22.44
N ARG A 78 -4.82 -14.40 23.26
CA ARG A 78 -5.95 -13.53 22.89
C ARG A 78 -5.62 -12.71 21.64
N ALA A 79 -4.45 -12.08 21.61
CA ALA A 79 -3.98 -11.31 20.47
C ALA A 79 -3.88 -12.19 19.21
N THR A 80 -3.25 -13.36 19.30
CA THR A 80 -3.12 -14.32 18.19
C THR A 80 -4.49 -14.65 17.59
N ARG A 81 -5.45 -15.08 18.42
CA ARG A 81 -6.80 -15.45 17.93
C ARG A 81 -7.51 -14.28 17.24
N ARG A 82 -7.43 -13.08 17.81
CA ARG A 82 -8.04 -11.88 17.21
C ARG A 82 -7.40 -11.51 15.88
N LEU A 83 -6.07 -11.52 15.80
CA LEU A 83 -5.30 -11.19 14.60
C LEU A 83 -5.53 -12.22 13.49
N VAL A 84 -5.49 -13.51 13.81
CA VAL A 84 -5.77 -14.59 12.86
C VAL A 84 -7.21 -14.48 12.35
N GLY A 85 -8.20 -14.38 13.26
CA GLY A 85 -9.59 -14.28 12.86
C GLY A 85 -9.89 -13.04 12.00
N ALA A 86 -9.31 -11.89 12.34
CA ALA A 86 -9.41 -10.69 11.50
C ALA A 86 -8.76 -10.91 10.13
N SER A 87 -7.56 -11.49 10.08
CA SER A 87 -6.81 -11.74 8.83
C SER A 87 -7.56 -12.69 7.91
N THR A 88 -8.15 -13.76 8.45
CA THR A 88 -8.97 -14.71 7.68
C THR A 88 -10.20 -14.03 7.08
N ARG A 89 -10.92 -13.20 7.87
CA ARG A 89 -12.08 -12.45 7.36
C ARG A 89 -11.69 -11.44 6.28
N ALA A 90 -10.58 -10.74 6.47
CA ALA A 90 -10.07 -9.79 5.48
C ALA A 90 -9.66 -10.50 4.18
N ALA A 91 -9.00 -11.65 4.27
CA ALA A 91 -8.65 -12.46 3.10
C ALA A 91 -9.88 -12.94 2.33
N ALA A 92 -10.98 -13.25 3.02
CA ALA A 92 -12.24 -13.68 2.42
C ALA A 92 -13.12 -12.52 1.90
N SER A 93 -12.76 -11.26 2.16
CA SER A 93 -13.62 -10.09 1.88
C SER A 93 -13.72 -9.69 0.42
N GLY A 94 -12.82 -10.16 -0.45
CA GLY A 94 -12.72 -9.70 -1.83
C GLY A 94 -11.98 -8.38 -2.03
N ASP A 95 -11.71 -7.59 -0.97
CA ASP A 95 -11.04 -6.28 -1.04
C ASP A 95 -9.71 -6.33 -1.83
N ALA A 96 -8.95 -7.42 -1.72
CA ALA A 96 -7.70 -7.58 -2.45
C ALA A 96 -7.90 -7.72 -3.97
N ALA A 97 -8.98 -8.37 -4.39
CA ALA A 97 -9.35 -8.46 -5.80
C ALA A 97 -9.83 -7.09 -6.30
N ASP A 98 -10.65 -6.39 -5.51
CA ASP A 98 -11.13 -5.05 -5.85
C ASP A 98 -9.98 -4.06 -6.05
N ARG A 99 -8.98 -4.10 -5.16
CA ARG A 99 -7.75 -3.31 -5.32
C ARG A 99 -7.03 -3.64 -6.63
N LYS A 100 -6.85 -4.93 -6.94
CA LYS A 100 -6.19 -5.35 -8.19
C LYS A 100 -6.93 -4.85 -9.42
N HIS A 101 -8.26 -4.87 -9.40
CA HIS A 101 -9.09 -4.32 -10.48
C HIS A 101 -8.95 -2.80 -10.60
N ALA A 102 -8.94 -2.08 -9.47
CA ALA A 102 -8.72 -0.63 -9.45
C ALA A 102 -7.33 -0.25 -9.99
N ASP A 103 -6.28 -0.97 -9.59
CA ASP A 103 -4.91 -0.74 -10.07
C ASP A 103 -4.79 -1.01 -11.58
N ALA A 104 -5.45 -2.06 -12.09
CA ALA A 104 -5.50 -2.35 -13.52
C ALA A 104 -6.22 -1.24 -14.30
N ALA A 105 -7.36 -0.75 -13.80
CA ALA A 105 -8.09 0.36 -14.40
C ALA A 105 -7.26 1.66 -14.39
N ALA A 106 -6.59 1.97 -13.29
CA ALA A 106 -5.70 3.12 -13.17
C ALA A 106 -4.56 3.07 -14.21
N LYS A 107 -3.98 1.89 -14.43
CA LYS A 107 -2.94 1.69 -15.46
C LYS A 107 -3.48 1.96 -16.87
N LEU A 108 -4.68 1.47 -17.20
CA LEU A 108 -5.31 1.73 -18.50
C LEU A 108 -5.58 3.23 -18.70
N ASN A 109 -6.09 3.90 -17.66
CA ASN A 109 -6.32 5.35 -17.70
C ASN A 109 -5.02 6.14 -17.91
N GLN A 110 -3.94 5.75 -17.23
CA GLN A 110 -2.62 6.38 -17.43
C GLN A 110 -2.11 6.20 -18.87
N LEU A 111 -2.31 5.02 -19.47
CA LEU A 111 -1.94 4.78 -20.86
C LEU A 111 -2.77 5.63 -21.82
N ALA A 112 -4.08 5.78 -21.57
CA ALA A 112 -4.95 6.62 -22.37
C ALA A 112 -4.49 8.09 -22.34
N ILE A 113 -4.20 8.64 -21.15
CA ILE A 113 -3.67 10.01 -20.99
C ILE A 113 -2.34 10.17 -21.73
N ALA A 114 -1.44 9.20 -21.60
CA ALA A 114 -0.13 9.25 -22.27
C ALA A 114 -0.27 9.22 -23.81
N LEU A 115 -1.19 8.42 -24.33
CA LEU A 115 -1.49 8.33 -25.76
C LEU A 115 -2.10 9.63 -26.27
N GLU A 116 -3.08 10.18 -25.55
CA GLU A 116 -3.69 11.46 -25.89
C GLU A 116 -2.64 12.58 -25.90
N ALA A 117 -1.74 12.63 -24.91
CA ALA A 117 -0.64 13.59 -24.88
C ALA A 117 0.28 13.46 -26.10
N LYS A 118 0.56 12.24 -26.58
CA LYS A 118 1.33 12.01 -27.81
C LYS A 118 0.58 12.51 -29.05
N GLN A 119 -0.71 12.23 -29.15
CA GLN A 119 -1.55 12.70 -30.27
C GLN A 119 -1.62 14.22 -30.31
N ARG A 120 -1.83 14.88 -29.16
CA ARG A 120 -1.81 16.35 -29.05
C ARG A 120 -0.47 16.94 -29.50
N ARG A 121 0.66 16.35 -29.10
CA ARG A 121 2.00 16.78 -29.56
C ARG A 121 2.19 16.59 -31.07
N ALA A 122 1.72 15.49 -31.63
CA ALA A 122 1.80 15.24 -33.07
C ALA A 122 0.93 16.22 -33.87
N ALA A 123 -0.27 16.54 -33.37
CA ALA A 123 -1.14 17.54 -33.95
C ALA A 123 -0.51 18.94 -33.89
N ALA A 124 0.08 19.32 -32.76
CA ALA A 124 0.80 20.60 -32.62
C ALA A 124 1.91 20.75 -33.66
N LYS A 125 2.74 19.73 -33.85
CA LYS A 125 3.78 19.75 -34.89
C LYS A 125 3.23 19.93 -36.31
N LYS A 126 2.08 19.34 -36.62
CA LYS A 126 1.43 19.52 -37.92
C LYS A 126 0.92 20.96 -38.09
N ILE A 127 0.34 21.52 -37.03
CA ILE A 127 -0.11 22.92 -37.01
C ILE A 127 1.07 23.86 -37.21
N ASP A 128 2.17 23.66 -36.49
CA ASP A 128 3.39 24.47 -36.64
C ASP A 128 3.92 24.40 -38.08
N HIS A 129 3.97 23.20 -38.65
CA HIS A 129 4.41 23.03 -40.04
C HIS A 129 3.48 23.72 -41.05
N TRP A 130 2.16 23.69 -40.83
CA TRP A 130 1.20 24.41 -41.66
C TRP A 130 1.33 25.91 -41.51
N ALA A 131 1.55 26.41 -40.28
CA ALA A 131 1.79 27.83 -40.02
C ALA A 131 3.07 28.32 -40.72
N ASP A 132 4.17 27.57 -40.64
CA ASP A 132 5.42 27.88 -41.34
C ASP A 132 5.24 27.90 -42.86
N SER A 133 4.50 26.93 -43.40
CA SER A 133 4.23 26.84 -44.83
C SER A 133 3.36 28.00 -45.31
N ALA A 134 2.34 28.37 -44.54
CA ALA A 134 1.49 29.52 -44.83
C ALA A 134 2.29 30.82 -44.80
N ALA A 135 3.15 31.02 -43.78
CA ALA A 135 4.00 32.21 -43.68
C ALA A 135 4.92 32.36 -44.90
N LYS A 136 5.56 31.27 -45.35
CA LYS A 136 6.40 31.27 -46.56
C LYS A 136 5.60 31.61 -47.83
N ALA A 137 4.38 31.07 -47.96
CA ALA A 137 3.52 31.37 -49.10
C ALA A 137 3.07 32.84 -49.13
N TRP A 138 2.75 33.41 -47.96
CA TRP A 138 2.42 34.82 -47.82
C TRP A 138 3.60 35.71 -48.20
N GLN A 139 4.80 35.42 -47.70
CA GLN A 139 6.00 36.17 -48.05
C GLN A 139 6.26 36.15 -49.55
N LYS A 140 6.23 34.96 -50.17
CA LYS A 140 6.41 34.82 -51.62
C LYS A 140 5.41 35.65 -52.43
N ASN A 141 4.15 35.68 -52.01
CA ASN A 141 3.12 36.48 -52.67
C ASN A 141 3.32 37.99 -52.47
N ALA A 142 3.80 38.41 -51.29
CA ALA A 142 4.16 39.80 -51.04
C ALA A 142 5.34 40.24 -51.91
N ASP A 143 6.39 39.44 -51.97
CA ASP A 143 7.58 39.70 -52.79
C ASP A 143 7.22 39.78 -54.29
N ALA A 144 6.38 38.84 -54.78
CA ALA A 144 5.91 38.84 -56.16
C ALA A 144 5.05 40.08 -56.51
N ARG A 145 4.29 40.63 -55.55
CA ARG A 145 3.54 41.87 -55.73
C ARG A 145 4.46 43.08 -55.76
N ALA A 146 5.43 43.15 -54.85
CA ALA A 146 6.42 44.23 -54.82
C ALA A 146 7.24 44.28 -56.12
N ALA A 147 7.67 43.13 -56.63
CA ALA A 147 8.42 43.04 -57.89
C ALA A 147 7.61 43.51 -59.12
N LYS A 148 6.28 43.29 -59.12
CA LYS A 148 5.40 43.80 -60.18
C LYS A 148 5.22 45.32 -60.12
N SER A 149 5.08 45.89 -58.92
CA SER A 149 4.95 47.34 -58.74
C SER A 149 6.22 48.14 -59.06
N THR A 150 7.39 47.48 -59.11
CA THR A 150 8.66 48.11 -59.52
C THR A 150 8.98 47.95 -61.01
N ALA A 151 8.17 47.19 -61.74
CA ALA A 151 8.34 46.93 -63.17
C ALA A 151 7.36 47.74 -64.06
N GLU A 152 6.45 48.49 -63.44
CA GLU A 152 5.62 49.56 -64.03
C GLU A 152 6.30 50.93 -63.82
#